data_AF-A0A1X1QH65-F1
#
_entry.id   AF-A0A1X1QH65-F1
#
_cell.length_a   1.000
_cell.length_b   1.000
_cell.length_c   1.000
_cell.angle_alpha   90.00
_cell.angle_beta   90.00
_cell.angle_gamma   90.00
#
_symmetry.space_group_name_H-M   'P 1'
#
loop_
_entity.id
_entity.type
_entity.pdbx_description
1 polymer ?
#
loop_
_entity_poly.entity_id
_entity_poly.type
_entity_poly.pdbx_seq_one_letter_code
_entity_poly.pdbx_strand_id
1 'polypeptide(L)' 'MDLQQKKEIIIDFLKKCNAYGDGMLDKYQRQLSEVNANTGALKDKMRDWDTHKTFNQVAIDELKTNELDDWFDESQ' A
#
# COMPACT_ATOMS: atom_id res chain seq x y z
N MET A 1 8.43 15.01 -18.63
CA MET A 1 7.33 14.18 -18.13
C MET A 1 6.26 15.13 -17.65
N ASP A 2 5.06 15.04 -18.21
CA ASP A 2 3.96 15.88 -17.74
C ASP A 2 3.44 15.41 -16.36
N LEU A 3 2.60 16.24 -15.72
CA LEU A 3 2.05 15.95 -14.40
C LEU A 3 1.28 14.63 -14.37
N GLN A 4 0.50 14.34 -15.42
CA GLN A 4 -0.31 13.13 -15.50
C GLN A 4 0.56 11.88 -15.54
N GLN A 5 1.64 11.89 -16.34
CA GLN A 5 2.63 10.82 -16.39
C GLN A 5 3.33 10.64 -15.04
N LYS A 6 3.67 11.73 -14.33
CA LYS A 6 4.26 11.65 -12.98
C LYS A 6 3.31 10.95 -11.99
N LYS A 7 2.02 11.32 -12.00
CA LYS A 7 0.98 10.70 -11.18
C LYS A 7 0.79 9.22 -11.49
N GLU A 8 0.72 8.86 -12.77
CA GLU A 8 0.53 7.47 -13.21
C GLU A 8 1.65 6.54 -12.70
N ILE A 9 2.91 7.00 -12.76
CA ILE A 9 4.06 6.23 -12.24
C ILE A 9 3.90 5.96 -10.74
N ILE A 10 3.48 6.96 -9.96
CA ILE A 10 3.30 6.81 -8.50
C ILE A 10 2.09 5.94 -8.19
N ILE A 11 0.97 6.13 -8.89
CA ILE A 11 -0.22 5.27 -8.74
C ILE A 11 0.16 3.81 -9.00
N ASP A 12 0.92 3.54 -10.06
CA ASP A 12 1.37 2.18 -10.38
C ASP A 12 2.34 1.62 -9.35
N PHE A 13 3.21 2.46 -8.78
CA PHE A 13 4.06 2.07 -7.66
C PHE A 13 3.23 1.71 -6.42
N LEU A 14 2.26 2.54 -6.03
CA LEU A 14 1.39 2.29 -4.87
C LEU A 14 0.54 1.02 -5.06
N LYS A 15 0.05 0.76 -6.28
CA LYS A 15 -0.65 -0.50 -6.60
C LYS A 15 0.27 -1.71 -6.44
N LYS A 16 1.54 -1.62 -6.86
CA LYS A 16 2.54 -2.70 -6.65
C LYS A 16 2.81 -2.91 -5.17
N CYS A 17 2.88 -1.85 -4.37
CA CYS A 17 3.00 -1.96 -2.92
C CYS A 17 1.79 -2.69 -2.31
N ASN A 18 0.57 -2.39 -2.78
CA ASN A 18 -0.64 -3.09 -2.32
C ASN A 18 -0.61 -4.57 -2.68
N ALA A 19 -0.22 -4.92 -3.91
CA ALA A 19 -0.09 -6.31 -4.35
C ALA A 19 1.00 -7.08 -3.55
N TYR A 20 2.11 -6.41 -3.21
CA TYR A 20 3.10 -6.97 -2.30
C TYR A 20 2.52 -7.22 -0.90
N GLY A 21 1.75 -6.26 -0.38
CA GLY A 21 1.01 -6.40 0.88
C GLY A 21 0.06 -7.60 0.89
N ASP A 22 -0.67 -7.83 -0.21
CA ASP A 22 -1.52 -9.02 -0.36
C ASP A 22 -0.72 -10.32 -0.23
N GLY A 23 0.44 -10.41 -0.89
CA GLY A 23 1.33 -11.56 -0.75
C GLY A 23 1.84 -11.78 0.69
N MET A 24 2.04 -10.70 1.44
CA MET A 24 2.42 -10.77 2.86
C MET A 24 1.27 -11.22 3.75
N LEU A 25 0.04 -10.77 3.48
CA LEU A 25 -1.17 -11.22 4.17
C LEU A 25 -1.38 -12.72 3.94
N ASP A 26 -1.29 -13.18 2.69
CA ASP A 26 -1.39 -14.60 2.33
C ASP A 26 -0.34 -15.46 3.02
N LYS A 27 0.89 -14.94 3.17
CA LYS A 27 1.96 -15.61 3.90
C LYS A 27 1.59 -15.78 5.37
N TYR A 28 1.11 -14.73 6.03
CA TYR A 28 0.76 -14.79 7.46
C TYR A 28 -0.50 -15.60 7.72
N GLN A 29 -1.48 -15.56 6.83
CA GLN A 29 -2.67 -16.41 6.90
C GLN A 29 -2.31 -17.90 6.84
N ARG A 30 -1.35 -18.27 5.98
CA ARG A 30 -0.80 -19.64 5.94
C ARG A 30 -0.10 -20.01 7.25
N GLN A 31 0.74 -19.12 7.77
CA GLN A 31 1.45 -19.33 9.05
C GLN A 31 0.50 -19.47 10.24
N LEU A 32 -0.64 -18.78 10.24
CA LEU A 32 -1.67 -18.93 11.27
C LEU A 32 -2.30 -20.34 11.34
N SER A 33 -2.20 -21.11 10.26
CA SER A 33 -2.73 -22.48 10.18
C SER A 33 -1.76 -23.54 10.71
N GLU A 34 -0.55 -23.15 11.13
CA GLU A 34 0.49 -24.06 11.63
C GLU A 34 0.31 -24.39 13.13
N VAL A 35 0.66 -25.61 13.54
CA VAL A 35 0.37 -26.19 14.86
C VAL A 35 1.05 -25.46 16.05
N ASN A 36 1.94 -24.48 15.82
CA ASN A 36 2.56 -23.66 16.86
C ASN A 36 2.63 -22.17 16.48
N ALA A 37 1.67 -21.69 15.70
CA ALA A 37 1.66 -20.30 15.25
C ALA A 37 1.66 -19.31 16.43
N ASN A 38 2.54 -18.29 16.39
CA ASN A 38 2.42 -17.14 17.29
C ASN A 38 1.30 -16.23 16.79
N THR A 39 0.07 -16.63 17.12
CA THR A 39 -1.16 -16.05 16.55
C THR A 39 -1.33 -14.56 16.84
N GLY A 40 -0.90 -14.07 18.00
CA GLY A 40 -0.96 -12.64 18.35
C GLY A 40 -0.07 -11.79 17.44
N ALA A 41 1.22 -12.12 17.38
CA ALA A 41 2.18 -11.38 16.56
C ALA A 41 1.87 -11.44 15.06
N LEU A 42 1.31 -12.56 14.57
CA LEU A 42 0.88 -12.68 13.17
C LEU A 42 -0.34 -11.80 12.87
N LYS A 43 -1.33 -11.75 13.77
CA LYS A 43 -2.50 -10.87 13.63
C LYS A 43 -2.11 -9.39 13.62
N ASP A 44 -1.18 -8.99 14.49
CA ASP A 44 -0.67 -7.61 14.51
C ASP A 44 -0.01 -7.25 13.18
N LYS A 45 0.88 -8.11 12.68
CA LYS A 45 1.52 -7.89 11.36
C LYS A 45 0.50 -7.80 10.23
N MET A 46 -0.55 -8.63 10.24
CA MET A 46 -1.61 -8.56 9.23
C MET A 46 -2.36 -7.23 9.29
N ARG A 47 -2.73 -6.77 10.49
CA ARG A 47 -3.36 -5.46 10.68
C ARG A 47 -2.50 -4.31 10.16
N ASP A 48 -1.19 -4.37 10.38
CA ASP A 48 -0.26 -3.35 9.91
C ASP A 48 -0.22 -3.31 8.36
N TRP A 49 -0.24 -4.47 7.70
CA TRP A 49 -0.34 -4.55 6.23
C TRP A 49 -1.66 -4.01 5.70
N ASP A 50 -2.79 -4.30 6.33
CA ASP A 50 -4.09 -3.74 5.95
C ASP A 50 -4.12 -2.22 6.12
N THR A 51 -3.45 -1.70 7.15
CA THR A 51 -3.31 -0.26 7.38
C THR A 51 -2.50 0.40 6.26
N HIS A 52 -1.36 -0.17 5.89
CA HIS A 52 -0.54 0.35 4.77
C HIS A 52 -1.30 0.34 3.46
N LYS A 53 -2.04 -0.74 3.16
CA LYS A 53 -2.86 -0.82 1.95
C LYS A 53 -3.96 0.23 1.91
N THR A 54 -4.62 0.44 3.05
CA THR A 54 -5.67 1.46 3.19
C THR A 54 -5.10 2.85 2.94
N PHE A 55 -3.96 3.17 3.55
CA PHE A 55 -3.26 4.44 3.32
C PHE A 55 -2.89 4.64 1.85
N ASN A 56 -2.28 3.64 1.22
CA ASN A 56 -1.94 3.70 -0.20
C ASN A 56 -3.16 3.89 -1.10
N GLN A 57 -4.30 3.28 -0.75
CA GLN A 57 -5.53 3.44 -1.51
C GLN A 57 -6.06 4.87 -1.43
N VAL A 58 -6.02 5.50 -0.24
CA VAL A 58 -6.37 6.92 -0.08
C VAL A 58 -5.47 7.79 -0.95
N ALA A 59 -4.14 7.60 -0.88
CA ALA A 59 -3.21 8.37 -1.70
C ALA A 59 -3.42 8.17 -3.22
N ILE A 60 -3.75 6.95 -3.66
CA ILE A 60 -4.11 6.68 -5.07
C ILE A 60 -5.35 7.48 -5.48
N ASP A 61 -6.35 7.59 -4.61
CA ASP A 61 -7.59 8.29 -4.92
C ASP A 61 -7.38 9.82 -4.91
N GLU A 62 -6.60 10.34 -3.97
CA GLU A 62 -6.20 11.75 -3.91
C GLU A 62 -5.34 12.17 -5.13
N LEU A 63 -4.45 11.29 -5.62
CA LEU A 63 -3.71 11.50 -6.88
C LEU A 63 -4.63 11.60 -8.11
N LYS A 64 -5.80 10.94 -8.09
CA LYS A 64 -6.79 11.02 -9.19
C LYS A 64 -7.68 12.26 -9.07
N THR A 65 -7.91 12.79 -7.87
CA THR A 65 -8.75 13.98 -7.64
C THR A 65 -7.96 15.29 -7.64
N ASN A 66 -6.67 15.22 -7.92
CA ASN A 66 -5.72 16.35 -7.96
C ASN A 66 -5.40 16.95 -6.58
N GLU A 67 -5.72 16.25 -5.49
CA GLU A 67 -5.46 16.72 -4.12
C GLU A 67 -3.97 16.74 -3.77
N LEU A 68 -3.14 16.01 -4.52
CA LEU A 68 -1.69 15.88 -4.30
C LEU A 68 -0.85 16.47 -5.46
N ASP A 69 -1.40 17.44 -6.21
CA ASP A 69 -0.71 18.04 -7.36
C ASP A 69 0.50 18.87 -6.95
N ASP A 70 0.44 19.46 -5.75
CA ASP A 70 1.50 20.26 -5.15
C ASP A 70 2.79 19.47 -4.88
N TRP A 71 2.72 18.13 -4.78
CA TRP A 71 3.89 17.27 -4.64
C TRP A 71 4.84 17.30 -5.85
N PHE A 72 4.34 17.77 -6.99
CA PHE A 72 5.06 17.76 -8.27
C PHE A 72 5.56 19.14 -8.69
N ASP A 73 5.32 20.16 -7.87
CA ASP A 73 5.83 21.50 -8.09
C ASP A 73 7.35 21.51 -7.90
N GLU A 74 8.08 22.03 -8.90
CA GLU A 74 9.54 22.03 -8.95
C GLU A 74 10.19 23.07 -8.02
N SER A 75 9.42 23.65 -7.09
CA SER A 75 9.81 24.73 -6.18
C SER A 75 10.17 24.28 -4.76
N GLN A 76 10.42 22.97 -4.56
CA GLN A 76 10.99 22.43 -3.31
C GLN A 76 12.52 22.43 -3.33
#